data_AF-A0A2C6VGL4-F1
#
_entry.id   AF-A0A2C6VGL4-F1
#
_cell.length_a   1.000
_cell.length_b   1.000
_cell.length_c   1.000
_cell.angle_alpha   90.00
_cell.angle_beta   90.00
_cell.angle_gamma   90.00
#
_symmetry.space_group_name_H-M   'P 1'
#
loop_
_entity.id
_entity.type
_entity.pdbx_description
1 polymer ?
#
loop_
_entity_poly.entity_id
_entity_poly.type
_entity_poly.pdbx_seq_one_letter_code
_entity_poly.pdbx_strand_id
1 'polypeptide(L)'
;MKNANADDKDWMPIVTGVGFAMLSDFLNNQLYTQILTMLMILALIFVVIKGVRRTKYYIKTEDPDIKTTISIKADYWLLFVRNMVFYGLLAAIFFVTAYLSGQMMWLCLLVIGVIFIIWYIITNKFEKNTDIIDN
;
A
#
# COMPACT_ATOMS: atom_id res chain seq x y z
N MET A 1 40.87 20.39 1.06
CA MET A 1 39.59 20.99 0.60
C MET A 1 38.51 19.94 0.74
N LYS A 2 37.42 20.27 1.47
CA LYS A 2 36.19 19.47 1.57
C LYS A 2 35.55 19.38 0.18
N ASN A 3 35.16 18.18 -0.26
CA ASN A 3 34.05 18.03 -1.19
C ASN A 3 33.04 17.09 -0.55
N ALA A 4 31.92 17.69 -0.13
CA ALA A 4 30.75 17.04 0.39
C ALA A 4 29.78 16.85 -0.79
N ASN A 5 29.22 15.64 -0.92
CA ASN A 5 27.91 15.31 -1.53
C ASN A 5 27.91 13.83 -2.01
N ALA A 6 28.27 12.90 -1.13
CA ALA A 6 27.79 11.53 -1.25
C ALA A 6 26.43 11.52 -0.56
N ASP A 7 25.39 11.72 -1.37
CA ASP A 7 24.01 11.91 -0.95
C ASP A 7 23.51 10.73 -0.10
N ASP A 8 22.94 11.08 1.04
CA ASP A 8 22.62 10.27 2.22
C ASP A 8 21.40 9.34 2.02
N LYS A 9 21.28 8.72 0.84
CA LYS A 9 20.11 7.89 0.43
C LYS A 9 20.43 6.42 0.14
N ASP A 10 21.69 6.02 0.27
CA ASP A 10 22.16 4.67 -0.12
C ASP A 10 21.97 3.61 0.98
N TRP A 11 21.61 4.05 2.20
CA TRP A 11 21.35 3.16 3.33
C TRP A 11 19.92 2.60 3.33
N MET A 12 18.98 3.24 2.63
CA MET A 12 17.57 2.84 2.62
C MET A 12 17.38 1.45 2.02
N PRO A 13 17.99 1.06 0.88
CA PRO A 13 17.92 -0.30 0.36
C PRO A 13 18.54 -1.33 1.31
N ILE A 14 19.61 -0.96 2.02
CA ILE A 14 20.33 -1.83 2.95
C ILE A 14 19.48 -2.07 4.21
N VAL A 15 18.94 -1.02 4.81
CA VAL A 15 18.05 -1.13 5.98
C VAL A 15 16.75 -1.84 5.62
N THR A 16 16.21 -1.60 4.43
CA THR A 16 15.03 -2.32 3.93
C THR A 16 15.36 -3.80 3.71
N GLY A 17 16.51 -4.12 3.11
CA GLY A 17 16.99 -5.50 2.91
C GLY A 17 17.29 -6.25 4.21
N VAL A 18 17.89 -5.58 5.21
CA VAL A 18 18.14 -6.15 6.54
C VAL A 18 16.82 -6.34 7.30
N GLY A 19 15.86 -5.40 7.19
CA GLY A 19 14.52 -5.56 7.74
C GLY A 19 13.77 -6.75 7.15
N PHE A 20 13.84 -6.93 5.83
CA PHE A 20 13.26 -8.10 5.14
C PHE A 20 13.99 -9.40 5.49
N ALA A 21 15.32 -9.39 5.64
CA ALA A 21 16.09 -10.57 6.05
C ALA A 21 15.78 -10.99 7.50
N MET A 22 15.67 -10.04 8.43
CA MET A 22 15.28 -10.31 9.82
C MET A 22 13.83 -10.81 9.91
N LEU A 23 12.92 -10.26 9.10
CA LEU A 23 11.54 -10.78 8.99
C LEU A 23 11.54 -12.21 8.42
N SER A 24 12.39 -12.51 7.45
CA SER A 24 12.53 -13.87 6.87
C SER A 24 12.99 -14.90 7.91
N ASP A 25 13.99 -14.58 8.72
CA ASP A 25 14.46 -15.49 9.78
C ASP A 25 13.42 -15.66 10.91
N PHE A 26 12.65 -14.62 11.21
CA PHE A 26 11.56 -14.69 12.20
C PHE A 26 10.34 -15.47 11.70
N LEU A 27 10.07 -15.43 10.39
CA LEU A 27 9.02 -16.17 9.69
C LEU A 27 9.37 -17.65 9.43
N ASN A 28 10.61 -18.07 9.72
CA ASN A 28 11.00 -19.47 9.52
C ASN A 28 10.40 -20.41 10.57
N ASN A 29 9.83 -19.85 11.66
CA ASN A 29 9.07 -20.61 12.65
C ASN A 29 7.57 -20.59 12.31
N GLN A 30 7.04 -21.77 11.99
CA GLN A 30 5.66 -21.97 11.53
C GLN A 30 4.60 -21.34 12.45
N LEU A 31 4.81 -21.33 13.78
CA LEU A 31 3.90 -20.70 14.73
C LEU A 31 3.87 -19.16 14.59
N TYR A 32 5.03 -18.54 14.39
CA TYR A 32 5.11 -17.09 14.23
C TYR A 32 4.47 -16.63 12.92
N THR A 33 4.68 -17.37 11.84
CA THR A 33 4.05 -17.09 10.55
C THR A 33 2.53 -17.20 10.62
N GLN A 34 2.01 -18.18 11.35
CA GLN A 34 0.56 -18.30 11.59
C GLN A 34 0.01 -17.11 12.39
N ILE A 35 0.69 -16.69 13.46
CA ILE A 35 0.28 -15.54 14.28
C ILE A 35 0.32 -14.24 13.46
N LEU A 36 1.40 -14.00 12.71
CA LEU A 36 1.55 -12.82 11.87
C LEU A 36 0.50 -12.77 10.75
N THR A 37 0.18 -13.92 10.13
CA THR A 37 -0.92 -14.00 9.16
C THR A 37 -2.26 -13.67 9.78
N MET A 38 -2.54 -14.16 11.00
CA MET A 38 -3.78 -13.84 11.70
C MET A 38 -3.88 -12.34 12.03
N LEU A 39 -2.78 -11.74 12.46
CA LEU A 39 -2.68 -10.29 12.70
C LEU A 39 -2.86 -9.48 11.41
N MET A 40 -2.28 -9.93 10.29
CA MET A 40 -2.44 -9.27 8.99
C MET A 40 -3.90 -9.30 8.52
N ILE A 41 -4.59 -10.44 8.67
CA ILE A 41 -6.02 -10.56 8.35
C ILE A 41 -6.86 -9.61 9.23
N LEU A 42 -6.58 -9.57 10.54
CA LEU A 42 -7.24 -8.64 11.46
C LEU A 42 -6.99 -7.17 11.06
N ALA A 43 -5.76 -6.82 10.70
CA ALA A 43 -5.40 -5.48 10.23
C ALA A 43 -6.15 -5.11 8.95
N LEU A 44 -6.26 -6.02 7.99
CA LEU A 44 -7.04 -5.81 6.76
C LEU A 44 -8.52 -5.55 7.07
N ILE A 45 -9.14 -6.37 7.91
CA ILE A 45 -10.55 -6.19 8.32
C ILE A 45 -10.74 -4.82 8.98
N PHE A 46 -9.84 -4.44 9.89
CA PHE A 46 -9.89 -3.16 10.57
C PHE A 46 -9.78 -1.98 9.58
N VAL A 47 -8.85 -2.05 8.63
CA VAL A 47 -8.66 -1.03 7.59
C VAL A 47 -9.90 -0.92 6.71
N VAL A 48 -10.53 -2.03 6.32
CA VAL A 48 -11.80 -2.02 5.57
C VAL A 48 -12.88 -1.28 6.34
N ILE A 49 -13.11 -1.64 7.61
CA ILE A 49 -14.17 -1.03 8.43
C ILE A 49 -13.90 0.47 8.62
N LYS A 50 -12.67 0.84 8.95
CA LYS A 50 -12.25 2.24 9.13
C LYS A 50 -12.41 3.02 7.83
N GLY A 51 -12.00 2.45 6.71
CA GLY A 51 -12.13 3.04 5.37
C GLY A 51 -13.59 3.29 5.02
N VAL A 52 -14.47 2.30 5.19
CA VAL A 52 -15.92 2.45 4.92
C VAL A 52 -16.55 3.53 5.79
N ARG A 53 -16.23 3.58 7.10
CA ARG A 53 -16.74 4.64 7.98
C ARG A 53 -16.25 6.01 7.53
N ARG A 54 -14.95 6.14 7.22
CA ARG A 54 -14.33 7.38 6.75
C ARG A 54 -15.02 7.85 5.46
N THR A 55 -15.10 7.01 4.44
CA THR A 55 -15.74 7.33 3.15
C THR A 55 -17.19 7.79 3.33
N LYS A 56 -17.98 7.11 4.17
CA LYS A 56 -19.36 7.54 4.46
C LYS A 56 -19.45 8.87 5.20
N TYR A 57 -18.48 9.16 6.06
CA TYR A 57 -18.42 10.43 6.79
C TYR A 57 -18.13 11.58 5.83
N TYR A 58 -17.05 11.50 5.06
CA TYR A 58 -16.67 12.54 4.10
C TYR A 58 -17.80 12.79 3.09
N ILE A 59 -18.39 11.76 2.48
CA ILE A 59 -19.55 11.91 1.57
C ILE A 59 -20.70 12.75 2.18
N LYS A 60 -20.90 12.72 3.50
CA LYS A 60 -21.98 13.45 4.18
C LYS A 60 -21.58 14.86 4.62
N THR A 61 -20.30 15.07 4.91
CA THR A 61 -19.79 16.34 5.44
C THR A 61 -19.13 17.20 4.38
N GLU A 62 -18.93 16.66 3.18
CA GLU A 62 -18.24 17.35 2.12
C GLU A 62 -19.05 18.54 1.57
N ASP A 63 -18.34 19.62 1.25
CA ASP A 63 -18.90 20.80 0.62
C ASP A 63 -19.44 20.43 -0.79
N PRO A 64 -20.69 20.77 -1.13
CA PRO A 64 -21.25 20.51 -2.45
C PRO A 64 -20.54 21.23 -3.61
N ASP A 65 -19.78 22.30 -3.36
CA ASP A 65 -19.12 23.09 -4.39
C ASP A 65 -17.72 22.57 -4.82
N ILE A 66 -17.30 21.41 -4.30
CA ILE A 66 -16.00 20.83 -4.65
C ILE A 66 -16.00 20.25 -6.05
N LYS A 67 -14.89 20.46 -6.75
CA LYS A 67 -14.67 19.93 -8.10
C LYS A 67 -14.53 18.39 -8.06
N THR A 68 -15.53 17.73 -8.63
CA THR A 68 -15.59 16.25 -8.75
C THR A 68 -15.55 15.82 -10.22
N THR A 69 -15.01 14.63 -10.49
CA THR A 69 -14.95 14.07 -11.85
C THR A 69 -16.27 13.42 -12.26
N ILE A 70 -16.96 12.75 -11.33
CA ILE A 70 -18.26 12.10 -11.60
C ILE A 70 -19.32 12.60 -10.62
N SER A 71 -19.05 12.45 -9.32
CA SER A 71 -19.87 12.98 -8.23
C SER A 71 -19.12 12.80 -6.92
N ILE A 72 -19.43 13.61 -5.91
CA ILE A 72 -18.86 13.49 -4.55
C ILE A 72 -18.91 12.03 -4.05
N LYS A 73 -20.07 11.37 -4.19
CA LYS A 73 -20.22 9.95 -3.81
C LYS A 73 -19.28 9.03 -4.57
N ALA A 74 -19.29 9.11 -5.90
CA ALA A 74 -18.51 8.20 -6.75
C ALA A 74 -17.01 8.37 -6.53
N ASP A 75 -16.54 9.61 -6.42
CA ASP A 75 -15.12 9.90 -6.28
C ASP A 75 -14.58 9.47 -4.91
N TYR A 76 -15.34 9.65 -3.82
CA TYR A 76 -14.96 9.11 -2.49
C TYR A 76 -14.94 7.57 -2.44
N TRP A 77 -15.86 6.90 -3.15
CA TRP A 77 -15.83 5.45 -3.29
C TRP A 77 -14.62 5.00 -4.13
N LEU A 78 -14.26 5.75 -5.16
CA LEU A 78 -13.07 5.49 -5.97
C LEU A 78 -11.79 5.67 -5.14
N LEU A 79 -11.72 6.70 -4.29
CA LEU A 79 -10.65 6.90 -3.31
C LEU A 79 -10.54 5.74 -2.32
N PHE A 80 -11.68 5.23 -1.84
CA PHE A 80 -11.73 4.05 -0.98
C PHE A 80 -11.18 2.82 -1.69
N VAL A 81 -11.64 2.54 -2.91
CA VAL A 81 -11.16 1.39 -3.70
C VAL A 81 -9.67 1.50 -3.97
N ARG A 82 -9.17 2.69 -4.31
CA ARG A 82 -7.72 2.97 -4.46
C ARG A 82 -6.94 2.60 -3.21
N ASN A 83 -7.36 3.08 -2.04
CA ASN A 83 -6.69 2.73 -0.79
C ASN A 83 -6.76 1.23 -0.51
N MET A 84 -7.89 0.59 -0.78
CA MET A 84 -8.06 -0.86 -0.59
C MET A 84 -7.13 -1.67 -1.51
N VAL A 85 -6.93 -1.24 -2.75
CA VAL A 85 -5.98 -1.88 -3.66
C VAL A 85 -4.54 -1.69 -3.15
N PHE A 86 -4.19 -0.52 -2.61
CA PHE A 86 -2.89 -0.30 -1.99
C PHE A 86 -2.65 -1.23 -0.79
N TYR A 87 -3.62 -1.34 0.12
CA TYR A 87 -3.53 -2.27 1.26
C TYR A 87 -3.50 -3.74 0.81
N GLY A 88 -4.25 -4.09 -0.24
CA GLY A 88 -4.21 -5.41 -0.86
C GLY A 88 -2.83 -5.75 -1.44
N LEU A 89 -2.16 -4.77 -2.07
CA LEU A 89 -0.79 -4.94 -2.57
C LEU A 89 0.22 -5.13 -1.44
N LEU A 90 0.10 -4.37 -0.34
CA LEU A 90 0.92 -4.59 0.86
C LEU A 90 0.72 -5.98 1.46
N ALA A 91 -0.54 -6.44 1.53
CA ALA A 91 -0.84 -7.79 1.98
C ALA A 91 -0.27 -8.85 1.03
N ALA A 92 -0.36 -8.65 -0.29
CA ALA A 92 0.22 -9.56 -1.27
C ALA A 92 1.75 -9.67 -1.11
N ILE A 93 2.45 -8.56 -0.89
CA ILE A 93 3.89 -8.57 -0.59
C ILE A 93 4.14 -9.39 0.67
N PHE A 94 3.40 -9.14 1.76
CA PHE A 94 3.53 -9.91 3.00
C PHE A 94 3.36 -11.41 2.77
N PHE A 95 2.28 -11.84 2.11
CA PHE A 95 2.02 -13.26 1.83
C PHE A 95 3.10 -13.87 0.94
N VAL A 96 3.55 -13.17 -0.09
CA VAL A 96 4.64 -13.65 -0.95
C VAL A 96 5.92 -13.83 -0.14
N THR A 97 6.28 -12.87 0.71
CA THR A 97 7.49 -12.98 1.55
C THR A 97 7.37 -14.03 2.67
N ALA A 98 6.16 -14.27 3.18
CA ALA A 98 5.93 -15.18 4.30
C ALA A 98 5.81 -16.66 3.86
N TYR A 99 5.37 -16.92 2.62
CA TYR A 99 5.02 -18.28 2.16
C TYR A 99 5.81 -18.75 0.93
N LEU A 100 6.46 -17.85 0.19
CA LEU A 100 7.31 -18.22 -0.94
C LEU A 100 8.76 -17.95 -0.58
N SER A 101 9.66 -18.76 -1.12
CA SER A 101 11.10 -18.61 -0.93
C SER A 101 11.85 -18.73 -2.26
N GLY A 102 13.11 -18.26 -2.25
CA GLY A 102 14.00 -18.37 -3.40
C GLY A 102 13.49 -17.63 -4.64
N GLN A 103 13.77 -18.19 -5.81
CA GLN A 103 13.53 -17.53 -7.11
C GLN A 103 12.06 -17.22 -7.39
N MET A 104 11.14 -18.07 -6.92
CA MET A 104 9.70 -17.86 -7.11
C MET A 104 9.19 -16.63 -6.33
N MET A 105 9.69 -16.41 -5.11
CA MET A 105 9.36 -15.20 -4.34
C MET A 105 9.75 -13.93 -5.11
N TRP A 106 10.99 -13.89 -5.63
CA TRP A 106 11.49 -12.74 -6.37
C TRP A 106 10.70 -12.45 -7.65
N LEU A 107 10.32 -13.49 -8.40
CA LEU A 107 9.48 -13.34 -9.58
C LEU A 107 8.09 -12.78 -9.23
N CYS A 108 7.45 -13.30 -8.18
CA CYS A 108 6.17 -12.77 -7.71
C CYS A 108 6.26 -11.32 -7.26
N LEU A 109 7.32 -10.94 -6.53
CA LEU A 109 7.55 -9.54 -6.12
C LEU A 109 7.76 -8.63 -7.33
N LEU A 110 8.48 -9.08 -8.35
CA LEU A 110 8.65 -8.33 -9.60
C LEU A 110 7.31 -8.08 -10.31
N VAL A 111 6.48 -9.12 -10.44
CA VAL A 111 5.15 -8.99 -11.05
C VAL A 111 4.27 -8.04 -10.24
N ILE A 112 4.26 -8.14 -8.91
CA ILE A 112 3.54 -7.23 -8.02
C ILE A 112 4.02 -5.79 -8.22
N GLY A 113 5.33 -5.56 -8.32
CA GLY A 113 5.91 -4.25 -8.57
C GLY A 113 5.44 -3.65 -9.91
N VAL A 114 5.43 -4.43 -10.98
CA VAL A 114 4.93 -3.99 -12.29
C VAL A 114 3.44 -3.62 -12.23
N ILE A 115 2.62 -4.46 -11.59
CA ILE A 115 1.18 -4.19 -11.40
C ILE A 115 0.99 -2.89 -10.60
N PHE A 116 1.79 -2.67 -9.56
CA PHE A 116 1.73 -1.46 -8.74
C PHE A 116 2.04 -0.20 -9.58
N ILE A 117 3.06 -0.24 -10.42
CA ILE A 117 3.43 0.89 -11.29
C ILE A 117 2.30 1.21 -12.27
N ILE A 118 1.74 0.19 -12.93
CA ILE A 118 0.62 0.37 -13.87
C ILE A 118 -0.58 0.98 -13.15
N TRP A 119 -0.93 0.43 -11.98
CA TRP A 119 -2.02 0.94 -11.14
C TRP A 119 -1.80 2.40 -10.73
N TYR A 120 -0.58 2.74 -10.31
CA TYR A 120 -0.21 4.09 -9.91
C TYR A 120 -0.35 5.09 -11.05
N ILE A 121 0.12 4.75 -12.25
CA ILE A 121 0.00 5.60 -13.46
C ILE A 121 -1.48 5.87 -13.78
N ILE A 122 -2.32 4.83 -13.75
CA ILE A 122 -3.75 4.97 -14.00
C ILE A 122 -4.38 5.90 -12.95
N THR A 123 -4.09 5.66 -11.68
CA THR A 123 -4.68 6.40 -10.56
C THR A 123 -4.29 7.88 -10.59
N ASN A 124 -3.00 8.19 -10.82
CA ASN A 124 -2.50 9.56 -10.87
C ASN A 124 -3.15 10.37 -12.02
N LYS A 125 -3.53 9.70 -13.11
CA LYS A 125 -4.25 10.33 -14.22
C LYS A 125 -5.69 10.70 -13.87
N PHE A 126 -6.35 9.92 -13.02
CA PHE A 126 -7.68 10.26 -12.48
C PHE A 126 -7.62 11.38 -11.44
N GLU A 127 -6.60 11.35 -10.58
CA GLU A 127 -6.39 12.30 -9.49
C GLU A 127 -6.13 13.73 -9.98
N LYS A 128 -5.43 13.91 -11.09
CA LYS A 128 -5.22 15.24 -11.72
C LYS A 128 -6.53 15.93 -12.14
N ASN A 129 -7.64 15.22 -12.18
CA ASN A 129 -8.95 15.75 -12.55
C ASN A 129 -9.87 15.99 -11.34
N THR A 130 -9.44 15.68 -10.10
CA THR A 130 -10.24 15.80 -8.87
C THR A 130 -9.51 16.61 -7.80
N ASP A 131 -10.16 17.62 -7.20
CA ASP A 131 -9.57 18.40 -6.10
C ASP A 131 -9.82 17.78 -4.70
N ILE A 132 -10.39 16.57 -4.66
CA ILE A 132 -10.79 15.85 -3.42
C ILE A 132 -9.60 15.48 -2.53
N ILE A 133 -8.38 15.51 -3.09
CA ILE A 133 -7.16 15.03 -2.42
C ILE A 133 -6.31 16.20 -1.90
N ASP A 134 -6.61 17.43 -2.34
CA ASP A 134 -5.90 18.66 -1.97
C ASP A 134 -6.52 19.40 -0.78
N ASN A 135 -7.41 18.74 -0.01
CA ASN A 135 -8.06 19.29 1.20
C ASN A 135 -7.75 18.47 2.46
#